data_AF-A0AAU3INE4-F1
#
_entry.id   AF-A0AAU3INE4-F1
#
_cell.length_a   1.000
_cell.length_b   1.000
_cell.length_c   1.000
_cell.angle_alpha   90.00
_cell.angle_beta   90.00
_cell.angle_gamma   90.00
#
_symmetry.space_group_name_H-M   'P 1'
#
loop_
_entity.id
_entity.type
_entity.pdbx_description
1 polymer ?
#
loop_
_entity_poly.entity_id
_entity_poly.type
_entity_poly.pdbx_seq_one_letter_code
_entity_poly.pdbx_strand_id
1 'polypeptide(L)'
;MLTPVAYGLAVVLNLFVLFIGARFLLAPHAAAAGYGVPAKKDGDVAYLTIKGLRDGGYGLLGLALLAFAGARAEAWYMLIVALLPLGDTLIVLRNGGTRAVAFGIHFATAVIVLISAALLFAV
;
A
#
# COMPACT_ATOMS: atom_id res chain seq x y z
N MET A 1 3.07 16.05 -21.12
CA MET A 1 2.04 16.78 -20.33
C MET A 1 1.53 16.00 -19.10
N LEU A 2 1.86 14.71 -18.93
CA LEU A 2 1.41 13.92 -17.77
C LEU A 2 2.35 13.93 -16.57
N THR A 3 3.53 14.54 -16.67
CA THR A 3 4.57 14.50 -15.63
C THR A 3 4.08 14.96 -14.24
N PRO A 4 3.37 16.09 -14.07
CA PRO A 4 2.86 16.47 -12.75
C PRO A 4 1.89 15.44 -12.16
N VAL A 5 1.09 14.79 -13.01
CA VAL A 5 0.14 13.75 -12.59
C VAL A 5 0.89 12.49 -12.16
N ALA A 6 1.91 12.08 -12.91
CA ALA A 6 2.73 10.90 -12.58
C ALA A 6 3.42 11.05 -11.21
N TYR A 7 4.12 12.16 -11.00
CA TYR A 7 4.78 12.44 -9.72
C TYR A 7 3.78 12.66 -8.58
N GLY A 8 2.71 13.41 -8.83
CA GLY A 8 1.67 13.69 -7.84
C GLY A 8 1.01 12.41 -7.34
N LEU A 9 0.62 11.51 -8.25
CA LEU A 9 0.02 10.23 -7.89
C LEU A 9 0.99 9.36 -7.07
N ALA A 10 2.26 9.27 -7.50
CA ALA A 10 3.28 8.51 -6.79
C ALA A 10 3.50 9.02 -5.35
N VAL A 11 3.60 10.34 -5.17
CA VAL A 11 3.71 10.95 -3.83
C VAL A 11 2.49 10.61 -2.96
N VAL A 12 1.28 10.76 -3.50
CA VAL A 12 0.05 10.46 -2.76
C VAL A 12 0.00 8.99 -2.34
N LEU A 13 0.35 8.07 -3.24
CA LEU A 13 0.35 6.64 -2.95
C LEU A 13 1.39 6.27 -1.89
N ASN A 14 2.61 6.81 -1.97
CA ASN A 14 3.63 6.54 -0.96
C ASN A 14 3.26 7.09 0.41
N LEU A 15 2.71 8.31 0.46
CA LEU A 15 2.20 8.90 1.72
C LEU A 15 1.02 8.09 2.27
N PHE A 16 0.14 7.59 1.41
CA PHE A 16 -0.96 6.73 1.82
C PHE A 16 -0.45 5.42 2.45
N VAL A 17 0.52 4.74 1.83
CA VAL A 17 1.12 3.53 2.40
C VAL A 17 1.83 3.82 3.72
N LEU A 18 2.55 4.95 3.83
CA LEU A 18 3.15 5.40 5.08
C LEU A 18 2.11 5.62 6.18
N PHE A 19 0.98 6.25 5.84
CA PHE A 19 -0.14 6.44 6.74
C PHE A 19 -0.76 5.11 7.21
N ILE A 20 -0.92 4.14 6.31
CA ILE A 20 -1.40 2.79 6.68
C ILE A 20 -0.41 2.14 7.67
N GLY A 21 0.89 2.20 7.39
CA GLY A 21 1.93 1.71 8.29
C GLY A 21 1.83 2.34 9.69
N ALA A 22 1.76 3.67 9.76
CA ALA A 22 1.58 4.40 11.00
C ALA A 22 0.30 3.99 11.75
N ARG A 23 -0.80 3.76 11.03
CA ARG A 23 -2.06 3.30 11.64
C ARG A 23 -1.94 1.91 12.27
N PHE A 24 -1.20 1.00 11.65
CA PHE A 24 -0.92 -0.32 12.24
C PHE A 24 -0.02 -0.25 13.48
N LEU A 25 0.81 0.79 13.62
CA LEU A 25 1.63 1.01 14.82
C LEU A 25 0.85 1.70 15.94
N LEU A 26 -0.02 2.67 15.61
CA LEU A 26 -0.70 3.52 16.59
C LEU A 26 -2.10 3.01 16.98
N ALA A 27 -2.79 2.34 16.06
CA ALA A 27 -4.15 1.84 16.24
C ALA A 27 -4.35 0.44 15.59
N PRO A 28 -3.56 -0.58 15.99
CA PRO A 28 -3.44 -1.86 15.29
C PRO A 28 -4.76 -2.60 15.07
N HIS A 29 -5.64 -2.69 16.09
CA HIS A 29 -6.91 -3.41 15.96
C HIS A 29 -7.87 -2.70 14.99
N ALA A 30 -7.95 -1.37 15.05
CA ALA A 30 -8.77 -0.59 14.13
C ALA A 30 -8.23 -0.66 12.69
N ALA A 31 -6.90 -0.67 12.53
CA ALA A 31 -6.25 -0.86 11.25
C ALA A 31 -6.52 -2.25 10.65
N ALA A 32 -6.40 -3.31 11.46
CA ALA A 32 -6.71 -4.68 11.05
C ALA A 32 -8.19 -4.86 10.66
N ALA A 33 -9.11 -4.25 11.41
CA ALA A 33 -10.53 -4.24 11.06
C ALA A 33 -10.76 -3.53 9.70
N GLY A 34 -10.13 -2.38 9.48
CA GLY A 34 -10.19 -1.65 8.21
C GLY A 34 -9.54 -2.39 7.03
N TYR A 35 -8.49 -3.17 7.30
CA TYR A 35 -7.86 -4.06 6.32
C TYR A 35 -8.80 -5.19 5.88
N GLY A 36 -9.82 -5.54 6.68
CA GLY A 36 -10.79 -6.59 6.37
C GLY A 36 -10.47 -7.95 6.98
N VAL A 37 -9.44 -8.02 7.83
CA VAL A 37 -9.11 -9.20 8.65
C VAL A 37 -8.91 -8.73 10.09
N PRO A 38 -9.98 -8.62 10.89
CA PRO A 38 -9.89 -8.16 12.26
C PRO A 38 -8.96 -9.03 13.09
N ALA A 39 -8.05 -8.39 13.84
CA ALA A 39 -7.21 -9.10 14.80
C ALA A 39 -8.04 -9.61 15.97
N LYS A 40 -7.64 -10.75 16.55
CA LYS A 40 -8.25 -11.27 17.78
C LYS A 40 -8.01 -10.28 18.92
N LYS A 41 -8.93 -10.25 19.89
CA LYS A 41 -8.91 -9.30 21.03
C LYS A 41 -7.57 -9.31 21.79
N ASP A 42 -6.96 -10.48 21.97
CA ASP A 42 -5.71 -10.67 22.69
C ASP A 42 -4.57 -11.18 21.76
N GLY A 43 -4.73 -11.06 20.44
CA GLY A 43 -3.86 -11.72 19.47
C GLY A 43 -2.94 -10.78 18.68
N ASP A 44 -1.71 -11.27 18.46
CA ASP A 44 -0.84 -10.93 17.33
C ASP A 44 -0.36 -9.48 17.21
N VAL A 45 -0.28 -8.72 18.31
CA VAL A 45 0.25 -7.35 18.34
C VAL A 45 1.63 -7.27 17.65
N ALA A 46 2.51 -8.24 17.88
CA ALA A 46 3.82 -8.28 17.24
C ALA A 46 3.74 -8.37 15.70
N TYR A 47 2.83 -9.19 15.16
CA TYR A 47 2.61 -9.30 13.71
C TYR A 47 1.98 -8.04 13.12
N LEU A 48 1.07 -7.39 13.86
CA LEU A 48 0.49 -6.10 13.46
C LEU A 48 1.56 -5.00 13.45
N THR A 49 2.47 -4.99 14.42
CA THR A 49 3.64 -4.09 14.44
C THR A 49 4.58 -4.36 13.26
N ILE A 50 4.88 -5.63 12.96
CA ILE A 50 5.68 -6.01 11.77
C ILE A 50 5.00 -5.49 10.50
N LYS A 51 3.69 -5.64 10.36
CA LYS A 51 2.93 -5.09 9.23
C LYS A 51 3.06 -3.57 9.17
N GLY A 52 2.87 -2.88 10.30
CA GLY A 52 3.02 -1.43 10.38
C GLY A 52 4.40 -0.94 9.95
N LEU A 53 5.46 -1.60 10.42
CA LEU A 53 6.84 -1.28 10.02
C LEU A 53 7.10 -1.55 8.54
N ARG A 54 6.58 -2.67 8.00
CA ARG A 54 6.75 -2.99 6.57
C ARG A 54 6.05 -1.99 5.68
N ASP A 55 4.76 -1.74 5.92
CA ASP A 55 3.99 -0.78 5.13
C ASP A 55 4.61 0.62 5.25
N GLY A 56 4.93 1.07 6.47
CA GLY A 56 5.61 2.35 6.69
C GLY A 56 6.96 2.45 5.96
N GLY A 57 7.75 1.38 6.03
CA GLY A 57 9.04 1.27 5.33
C GLY A 57 8.91 1.34 3.82
N TYR A 58 7.90 0.70 3.23
CA TYR A 58 7.60 0.81 1.81
C TYR A 58 7.25 2.26 1.44
N GLY A 59 6.33 2.91 2.17
CA GLY A 59 5.99 4.31 1.94
C GLY A 59 7.21 5.24 1.96
N LEU A 60 8.11 5.09 2.93
CA LEU A 60 9.37 5.85 3.00
C LEU A 60 10.33 5.51 1.85
N LEU A 61 10.46 4.24 1.49
CA LEU A 61 11.33 3.80 0.40
C LEU A 61 10.89 4.39 -0.94
N GLY A 62 9.59 4.37 -1.25
CA GLY A 62 9.07 4.98 -2.48
C GLY A 62 9.29 6.50 -2.53
N LEU A 63 9.07 7.21 -1.42
CA LEU A 63 9.41 8.64 -1.35
C LEU A 63 10.90 8.89 -1.61
N ALA A 64 11.78 8.06 -1.04
CA ALA A 64 13.22 8.18 -1.24
C ALA A 64 13.63 7.87 -2.68
N LEU A 65 13.09 6.81 -3.30
CA LEU A 65 13.37 6.47 -4.69
C LEU A 65 12.90 7.58 -5.63
N LEU A 66 11.70 8.10 -5.42
CA LEU A 66 11.18 9.20 -6.24
C LEU A 66 12.02 10.48 -6.10
N ALA A 67 12.45 10.82 -4.88
CA ALA A 67 13.22 12.03 -4.61
C ALA A 67 14.69 11.95 -5.04
N PHE A 68 15.31 10.77 -4.91
CA PHE A 68 16.77 10.63 -5.04
C PHE A 68 17.22 9.73 -6.21
N ALA A 69 16.36 8.84 -6.71
CA ALA A 69 16.68 7.91 -7.81
C ALA A 69 15.90 8.17 -9.11
N GLY A 70 14.80 8.92 -9.04
CA GLY A 70 14.01 9.39 -10.18
C GLY A 70 12.88 8.46 -10.64
N ALA A 71 12.12 8.92 -11.64
CA ALA A 71 10.85 8.30 -12.04
C ALA A 71 10.95 6.83 -12.45
N ARG A 72 12.02 6.43 -13.15
CA ARG A 72 12.18 5.03 -13.60
C ARG A 72 12.41 4.06 -12.44
N ALA A 73 13.16 4.46 -11.42
CA ALA A 73 13.34 3.62 -10.21
C ALA A 73 12.01 3.48 -9.46
N GLU A 74 11.28 4.60 -9.33
CA GLU A 74 9.97 4.61 -8.70
C GLU A 74 8.93 3.78 -9.48
N ALA A 75 8.98 3.80 -10.81
CA ALA A 75 8.07 3.02 -11.65
C ALA A 75 8.24 1.51 -11.41
N TRP A 76 9.47 1.02 -11.34
CA TRP A 76 9.77 -0.37 -10.99
C TRP A 76 9.34 -0.72 -9.57
N TYR A 77 9.58 0.20 -8.63
CA TYR A 77 9.12 0.06 -7.26
C TYR A 77 7.59 -0.10 -7.19
N MET A 78 6.84 0.80 -7.83
CA MET A 78 5.37 0.75 -7.88
C MET A 78 4.87 -0.55 -8.52
N LEU A 79 5.49 -0.99 -9.62
CA LEU A 79 5.12 -2.25 -10.27
C LEU A 79 5.28 -3.46 -9.34
N ILE A 80 6.39 -3.53 -8.59
CA ILE A 80 6.64 -4.62 -7.65
C ILE A 80 5.72 -4.51 -6.43
N VAL A 81 5.55 -3.31 -5.88
CA VAL A 81 4.74 -3.09 -4.67
C VAL A 81 3.26 -3.31 -4.92
N ALA A 82 2.76 -3.18 -6.16
CA ALA A 82 1.39 -3.56 -6.53
C ALA A 82 1.06 -5.03 -6.21
N LEU A 83 2.06 -5.91 -6.09
CA LEU A 83 1.85 -7.30 -5.67
C LEU A 83 1.31 -7.40 -4.23
N LEU A 84 1.61 -6.43 -3.36
CA LEU A 84 1.12 -6.41 -1.99
C LEU A 84 -0.41 -6.25 -1.91
N PRO A 85 -1.04 -5.19 -2.46
CA PRO A 85 -2.50 -5.08 -2.45
C PRO A 85 -3.20 -6.17 -3.30
N LEU A 86 -2.55 -6.75 -4.32
CA LEU A 86 -3.07 -7.96 -4.97
C LEU A 86 -3.10 -9.16 -4.01
N GLY A 87 -2.02 -9.37 -3.26
CA GLY A 87 -1.96 -10.36 -2.19
C GLY A 87 -3.01 -10.09 -1.11
N ASP A 88 -3.17 -8.85 -0.69
CA ASP A 88 -4.14 -8.43 0.32
C ASP A 88 -5.58 -8.71 -0.13
N THR A 89 -5.88 -8.52 -1.41
CA THR A 89 -7.17 -8.92 -2.01
C THR A 89 -7.45 -10.40 -1.73
N LEU A 90 -6.47 -11.27 -2.00
CA LEU A 90 -6.61 -12.71 -1.77
C LEU A 90 -6.67 -13.06 -0.28
N ILE A 91 -5.88 -12.38 0.55
CA ILE A 91 -5.88 -12.57 2.01
C ILE A 91 -7.26 -12.27 2.58
N VAL A 92 -7.87 -11.14 2.24
CA VAL A 92 -9.21 -10.77 2.70
C VAL A 92 -10.24 -11.81 2.28
N LEU A 93 -10.24 -12.21 1.00
CA LEU A 93 -11.19 -13.21 0.49
C LEU A 93 -11.05 -14.57 1.17
N ARG A 94 -9.82 -14.99 1.50
CA ARG A 94 -9.54 -16.29 2.13
C ARG A 94 -9.81 -16.31 3.64
N ASN A 95 -9.84 -15.15 4.29
CA ASN A 95 -9.97 -15.04 5.75
C ASN A 95 -11.33 -14.45 6.18
N GLY A 96 -12.36 -14.59 5.35
CA GLY A 96 -13.74 -14.22 5.70
C GLY A 96 -14.06 -12.73 5.63
N GLY A 97 -13.17 -11.91 5.07
CA GLY A 97 -13.43 -10.50 4.80
C GLY A 97 -14.42 -10.30 3.66
N THR A 98 -15.04 -9.13 3.60
CA THR A 98 -16.08 -8.85 2.60
C THR A 98 -15.49 -8.65 1.21
N ARG A 99 -16.25 -9.04 0.16
CA ARG A 99 -15.87 -8.75 -1.24
C ARG A 99 -15.75 -7.25 -1.51
N ALA A 100 -16.54 -6.43 -0.84
CA ALA A 100 -16.47 -4.98 -0.95
C ALA A 100 -15.11 -4.44 -0.49
N VAL A 101 -14.58 -4.95 0.63
CA VAL A 101 -13.23 -4.58 1.10
C VAL A 101 -12.16 -5.16 0.18
N ALA A 102 -12.25 -6.44 -0.18
CA ALA A 102 -11.26 -7.08 -1.05
C ALA A 102 -11.11 -6.37 -2.40
N PHE A 103 -12.21 -6.14 -3.11
CA PHE A 103 -12.16 -5.54 -4.44
C PHE A 103 -12.14 -4.02 -4.43
N GLY A 104 -12.93 -3.40 -3.54
CA GLY A 104 -13.09 -1.95 -3.49
C GLY A 104 -11.93 -1.22 -2.82
N ILE A 105 -11.19 -1.89 -1.91
CA ILE A 105 -10.01 -1.30 -1.27
C ILE A 105 -8.75 -1.90 -1.90
N HIS A 106 -8.50 -3.20 -1.72
CA HIS A 106 -7.20 -3.78 -2.07
C HIS A 106 -6.99 -3.89 -3.58
N PHE A 107 -7.89 -4.54 -4.31
CA PHE A 107 -7.73 -4.69 -5.77
C PHE A 107 -7.74 -3.35 -6.49
N ALA A 108 -8.64 -2.44 -6.10
CA ALA A 108 -8.67 -1.08 -6.64
C ALA A 108 -7.35 -0.33 -6.37
N THR A 109 -6.79 -0.44 -5.16
CA THR A 109 -5.47 0.14 -4.84
C THR A 109 -4.39 -0.46 -5.73
N ALA A 110 -4.36 -1.78 -5.93
CA ALA A 110 -3.40 -2.41 -6.84
C ALA A 110 -3.47 -1.85 -8.26
N VAL A 111 -4.69 -1.69 -8.80
CA VAL A 111 -4.89 -1.09 -10.13
C VAL A 111 -4.36 0.34 -10.18
N ILE A 112 -4.64 1.17 -9.17
CA ILE A 112 -4.16 2.55 -9.11
C ILE A 112 -2.63 2.61 -9.02
N VAL A 113 -2.00 1.72 -8.25
CA VAL A 113 -0.54 1.61 -8.16
C VAL A 113 0.07 1.20 -9.51
N LEU A 114 -0.55 0.26 -10.23
CA LEU A 114 -0.11 -0.12 -11.59
C LEU A 114 -0.27 1.03 -12.60
N ILE A 115 -1.34 1.82 -12.49
CA ILE A 115 -1.51 3.05 -13.28
C ILE A 115 -0.38 4.04 -12.95
N SER A 116 -0.03 4.21 -11.67
CA SER A 116 1.09 5.06 -11.26
C SER A 116 2.41 4.59 -11.87
N ALA A 117 2.69 3.27 -11.84
CA ALA A 117 3.87 2.69 -12.47
C ALA A 117 3.91 3.00 -13.98
N ALA A 118 2.81 2.79 -14.70
CA ALA A 118 2.71 3.07 -16.13
C ALA A 118 2.92 4.56 -16.45
N LEU A 119 2.34 5.46 -15.65
CA LEU A 119 2.53 6.90 -15.81
C LEU A 119 3.99 7.32 -15.58
N LEU A 120 4.66 6.75 -14.57
CA LEU A 120 6.06 7.03 -14.28
C LEU A 120 7.02 6.46 -15.35
N PHE A 121 6.70 5.33 -15.97
CA PHE A 121 7.45 4.82 -17.13
C PHE A 121 7.30 5.71 -18.38
N ALA A 122 6.21 6.48 -18.46
CA ALA A 122 5.92 7.40 -19.56
C ALA A 122 6.45 8.83 -19.34
N VAL A 123 7.12 9.10 -18.21
CA VAL A 123 7.88 10.34 -17.95
C VAL A 123 9.22 10.29 -18.67
#